data_AF-A0A9R1A529-F1
#
_entry.id   AF-A0A9R1A529-F1
#
_cell.length_a   1.000
_cell.length_b   1.000
_cell.length_c   1.000
_cell.angle_alpha   90.00
_cell.angle_beta   90.00
_cell.angle_gamma   90.00
#
_symmetry.space_group_name_H-M   'P 1'
#
loop_
_entity.id
_entity.type
_entity.pdbx_description
1 polymer ?
#
loop_
_entity_poly.entity_id
_entity_poly.type
_entity_poly.pdbx_seq_one_letter_code
_entity_poly.pdbx_strand_id
1 'polypeptide(L)'
;MALVLHSGSGNKNAFKALIAAEYCGVKVELPKNFEMGVSNKTPEFIKMNPLGKVPVLETPDGAVFESNAIARYVARSKGDNLLWGGSLVEYARVEQWMDFAATEVDLLPPSKMVLDDWKRLYSNTKSNFHDVAVKGFWEMYDPEGYSLWFCDYKYQEENTVSYVTLNKVGGFLQRMDLCRKYAFGKMLVIGSEAPFKVKGLWLFRGQDIPEFVMKEVYDMELYEWTKVDLSDEAQKKRVEAMIEDLEPFEGQALLDAKCFK
;
A
#
# COMPACT_ATOMS: atom_id res chain seq x y z
N MET A 1 32.61 8.33 -22.61
CA MET A 1 32.67 8.85 -21.22
C MET A 1 31.78 7.97 -20.36
N ALA A 2 32.15 7.73 -19.09
CA ALA A 2 31.28 7.03 -18.16
C ALA A 2 30.13 7.94 -17.74
N LEU A 3 28.91 7.40 -17.65
CA LEU A 3 27.77 8.14 -17.12
C LEU A 3 27.84 8.13 -15.60
N VAL A 4 27.49 9.23 -14.95
CA VAL A 4 27.49 9.33 -13.48
C VAL A 4 26.05 9.37 -12.99
N LEU A 5 25.67 8.42 -12.13
CA LEU A 5 24.34 8.34 -11.54
C LEU A 5 24.39 8.81 -10.09
N HIS A 6 23.92 10.02 -9.84
CA HIS A 6 23.85 10.58 -8.49
C HIS A 6 22.69 9.96 -7.71
N SER A 7 23.01 9.12 -6.74
CA SER A 7 22.07 8.49 -5.82
C SER A 7 22.78 7.91 -4.60
N GLY A 8 22.07 7.78 -3.48
CA GLY A 8 22.52 7.00 -2.32
C GLY A 8 22.49 5.49 -2.58
N SER A 9 23.22 4.73 -1.77
CA SER A 9 23.20 3.26 -1.77
C SER A 9 21.81 2.74 -1.40
N GLY A 10 21.38 1.65 -2.04
CA GLY A 10 20.07 1.02 -1.73
C GLY A 10 18.83 1.70 -2.33
N ASN A 11 18.99 2.76 -3.13
CA ASN A 11 17.84 3.43 -3.76
C ASN A 11 17.21 2.56 -4.87
N LYS A 12 16.00 2.04 -4.64
CA LYS A 12 15.24 1.24 -5.62
C LYS A 12 15.10 1.90 -6.98
N ASN A 13 14.97 3.23 -7.01
CA ASN A 13 14.79 3.99 -8.24
C ASN A 13 16.09 4.08 -9.04
N ALA A 14 17.25 4.09 -8.37
CA ALA A 14 18.56 4.02 -9.03
C ALA A 14 18.83 2.63 -9.62
N PHE A 15 18.33 1.57 -8.99
CA PHE A 15 18.51 0.21 -9.48
C PHE A 15 17.94 0.01 -10.89
N LYS A 16 16.85 0.68 -11.27
CA LYS A 16 16.31 0.63 -12.64
C LYS A 16 17.39 0.96 -13.69
N ALA A 17 18.15 2.02 -13.45
CA ALA A 17 19.21 2.46 -14.34
C ALA A 17 20.44 1.54 -14.29
N LEU A 18 20.83 1.08 -13.11
CA LEU A 18 21.99 0.19 -12.93
C LEU A 18 21.75 -1.19 -13.56
N ILE A 19 20.53 -1.72 -13.45
CA ILE A 19 20.13 -2.97 -14.10
C ILE A 19 20.18 -2.79 -15.62
N ALA A 20 19.57 -1.72 -16.16
CA ALA A 20 19.65 -1.42 -17.59
C ALA A 20 21.10 -1.27 -18.08
N ALA A 21 21.96 -0.66 -17.26
CA ALA A 21 23.37 -0.49 -17.56
C ALA A 21 24.09 -1.84 -17.70
N GLU A 22 23.88 -2.75 -16.74
CA GLU A 22 24.47 -4.09 -16.75
C GLU A 22 24.05 -4.89 -17.99
N TYR A 23 22.74 -4.93 -18.28
CA TYR A 23 22.21 -5.66 -19.44
C TYR A 23 22.67 -5.08 -20.79
N CYS A 24 22.87 -3.76 -20.88
CA CYS A 24 23.37 -3.11 -22.10
C CYS A 24 24.91 -3.03 -22.16
N GLY A 25 25.62 -3.47 -21.12
CA GLY A 25 27.07 -3.27 -21.00
C GLY A 25 27.47 -1.79 -21.04
N VAL A 26 26.64 -0.90 -20.48
CA VAL A 26 26.89 0.54 -20.35
C VAL A 26 27.54 0.78 -19.00
N LYS A 27 28.64 1.53 -18.97
CA LYS A 27 29.31 1.85 -17.70
C LYS A 27 28.62 3.04 -17.04
N VAL A 28 27.98 2.79 -15.90
CA VAL A 28 27.37 3.80 -15.02
C VAL A 28 28.08 3.77 -13.67
N GLU A 29 28.60 4.90 -13.22
CA GLU A 29 29.31 5.05 -11.95
C GLU A 29 28.45 5.76 -10.91
N LEU A 30 28.49 5.29 -9.66
CA LEU A 30 27.89 5.98 -8.51
C LEU A 30 28.95 6.86 -7.83
N PRO A 31 28.65 8.12 -7.47
CA PRO A 31 29.58 8.93 -6.69
C PRO A 31 29.89 8.28 -5.34
N LYS A 32 31.18 8.19 -5.00
CA LYS A 32 31.64 7.51 -3.77
C LYS A 32 31.18 8.20 -2.47
N ASN A 33 30.97 9.51 -2.51
CA ASN A 33 30.67 10.34 -1.35
C ASN A 33 29.28 11.00 -1.44
N PHE A 34 28.30 10.30 -2.01
CA PHE A 34 26.93 10.82 -2.08
C PHE A 34 26.21 10.68 -0.74
N GLU A 35 25.81 11.79 -0.14
CA GLU A 35 25.07 11.84 1.11
C GLU A 35 23.68 12.45 0.90
N MET A 36 22.63 11.65 1.18
CA MET A 36 21.25 12.10 1.05
C MET A 36 20.92 13.14 2.14
N GLY A 37 20.32 14.26 1.73
CA GLY A 37 20.07 15.42 2.58
C GLY A 37 21.18 16.49 2.51
N VAL A 38 22.36 16.15 2.00
CA VAL A 38 23.51 17.05 1.87
C VAL A 38 23.85 17.26 0.39
N SER A 39 24.27 16.21 -0.31
CA SER A 39 24.69 16.28 -1.72
C SER A 39 23.56 16.69 -2.65
N ASN A 40 22.32 16.24 -2.41
CA ASN A 40 21.16 16.59 -3.23
C ASN A 40 20.55 17.97 -2.93
N LYS A 41 21.11 18.72 -1.98
CA LYS A 41 20.68 20.08 -1.62
C LYS A 41 21.64 21.15 -2.11
N THR A 42 22.78 20.79 -2.69
CA THR A 42 23.75 21.78 -3.18
C THR A 42 23.20 22.52 -4.41
N PRO A 43 23.59 23.78 -4.66
CA PRO A 43 23.17 24.53 -5.84
C PRO A 43 23.47 23.81 -7.16
N GLU A 44 24.59 23.10 -7.22
CA GLU A 44 25.02 22.33 -8.39
C GLU A 44 24.06 21.18 -8.68
N PHE A 45 23.61 20.46 -7.63
CA PHE A 45 22.65 19.38 -7.79
C PHE A 45 21.26 19.90 -8.14
N ILE A 46 20.81 20.98 -7.52
CA ILE A 46 19.50 21.59 -7.81
C ILE A 46 19.43 22.11 -9.26
N LYS A 47 20.56 22.52 -9.85
CA LYS A 47 20.63 22.86 -11.27
C LYS A 47 20.38 21.66 -12.18
N MET A 48 20.74 20.45 -11.76
CA MET A 48 20.49 19.20 -12.50
C MET A 48 19.06 18.68 -12.30
N ASN A 49 18.53 18.78 -11.08
CA ASN A 49 17.15 18.44 -10.76
C ASN A 49 16.57 19.48 -9.80
N PRO A 50 15.67 20.37 -10.27
CA PRO A 50 15.06 21.42 -9.44
C PRO A 50 14.32 20.89 -8.21
N LEU A 51 13.88 19.62 -8.23
CA LEU A 51 13.19 18.98 -7.11
C LEU A 51 14.14 18.47 -6.02
N GLY A 52 15.46 18.45 -6.27
CA GLY A 52 16.46 17.90 -5.34
C GLY A 52 16.24 16.41 -5.02
N LYS A 53 15.55 15.68 -5.91
CA LYS A 53 15.28 14.25 -5.78
C LYS A 53 16.35 13.42 -6.47
N VAL A 54 16.51 12.19 -6.01
CA VAL A 54 17.39 11.17 -6.60
C VAL A 54 16.57 10.01 -7.15
N PRO A 55 17.04 9.29 -8.20
CA PRO A 55 18.32 9.47 -8.88
C PRO A 55 18.35 10.61 -9.92
N VAL A 56 19.56 11.06 -10.25
CA VAL A 56 19.84 11.97 -11.38
C VAL A 56 21.04 11.43 -12.17
N LEU A 57 20.91 11.30 -13.49
CA LEU A 57 21.97 10.88 -14.39
C LEU A 57 22.64 12.10 -15.02
N GLU A 58 23.94 12.21 -14.85
CA GLU A 58 24.76 13.19 -15.55
C GLU A 58 25.26 12.59 -16.86
N THR A 59 24.97 13.29 -17.97
CA THR A 59 25.36 12.90 -19.32
C THR A 59 26.18 14.03 -19.97
N PRO A 60 26.91 13.76 -21.07
CA PRO A 60 27.67 14.80 -21.79
C PRO A 60 26.82 15.97 -22.28
N ASP A 61 25.53 15.73 -22.57
CA ASP A 61 24.62 16.72 -23.17
C ASP A 61 23.70 17.39 -22.14
N GLY A 62 23.80 16.99 -20.86
CA GLY A 62 22.96 17.51 -19.79
C GLY A 62 22.50 16.45 -18.80
N ALA A 63 21.88 16.88 -17.71
CA ALA A 63 21.35 15.98 -16.70
C ALA A 63 19.96 15.45 -17.07
N VAL A 64 19.69 14.19 -16.72
CA VAL A 64 18.38 13.54 -16.84
C VAL A 64 17.92 13.11 -15.44
N PHE A 65 16.73 13.54 -15.04
CA PHE A 65 16.06 13.08 -13.82
C PHE A 65 14.81 12.25 -14.18
N GLU A 66 14.15 11.66 -13.18
CA GLU A 66 13.15 10.59 -13.30
C GLU A 66 13.72 9.20 -13.62
N SER A 67 13.49 8.25 -12.72
CA SER A 67 14.13 6.94 -12.77
C SER A 67 13.82 6.12 -14.03
N ASN A 68 12.57 6.15 -14.50
CA ASN A 68 12.18 5.48 -15.75
C ASN A 68 12.83 6.17 -16.97
N ALA A 69 12.92 7.51 -16.99
CA ALA A 69 13.57 8.24 -18.07
C ALA A 69 15.08 7.97 -18.12
N ILE A 70 15.74 7.92 -16.96
CA ILE A 70 17.16 7.54 -16.85
C ILE A 70 17.38 6.12 -17.37
N ALA A 71 16.56 5.15 -16.95
CA ALA A 71 16.69 3.76 -17.41
C ALA A 71 16.54 3.65 -18.94
N ARG A 72 15.59 4.38 -19.54
CA ARG A 72 15.42 4.47 -20.99
C ARG A 72 16.65 5.07 -21.67
N TYR A 73 17.21 6.15 -21.12
CA TYR A 73 18.43 6.78 -21.65
C TYR A 73 19.60 5.78 -21.65
N VAL A 74 19.83 5.12 -20.52
CA VAL A 74 20.89 4.11 -20.39
C VAL A 74 20.68 2.97 -21.38
N ALA A 75 19.46 2.42 -21.46
CA ALA A 75 19.13 1.34 -22.39
C ALA A 75 19.37 1.75 -23.85
N ARG A 76 19.05 2.99 -24.24
CA ARG A 76 19.20 3.48 -25.62
C ARG A 76 20.60 4.01 -25.95
N SER A 77 21.46 4.21 -24.96
CA SER A 77 22.82 4.72 -25.16
C SER A 77 23.72 3.78 -25.96
N LYS A 78 23.37 2.49 -26.04
CA LYS A 78 23.96 1.52 -26.97
C LYS A 78 22.85 0.92 -27.82
N GLY A 79 22.82 1.25 -29.12
CA GLY A 79 21.71 0.88 -30.02
C GLY A 79 21.55 -0.62 -30.32
N ASP A 80 22.47 -1.47 -29.86
CA ASP A 80 22.44 -2.91 -30.12
C ASP A 80 21.94 -3.68 -28.88
N ASN A 81 20.67 -3.47 -28.52
CA ASN A 81 19.96 -4.28 -27.53
C ASN A 81 18.44 -4.23 -27.73
N LEU A 82 17.74 -5.21 -27.13
CA LEU A 82 16.29 -5.35 -27.23
C LEU A 82 15.55 -5.03 -25.91
N LEU A 83 16.19 -4.36 -24.94
CA LEU A 83 15.55 -4.08 -23.64
C LEU A 83 14.31 -3.18 -23.75
N TRP A 84 14.19 -2.42 -24.83
CA TRP A 84 13.06 -1.54 -25.11
C TRP A 84 12.17 -2.06 -26.25
N GLY A 85 12.33 -3.32 -26.68
CA GLY A 85 11.58 -3.93 -27.78
C GLY A 85 12.16 -3.63 -29.17
N GLY A 86 11.86 -4.50 -30.15
CA GLY A 86 12.32 -4.36 -31.54
C GLY A 86 11.29 -3.74 -32.48
N SER A 87 10.05 -3.56 -32.00
CA SER A 87 8.93 -3.00 -32.75
C SER A 87 8.15 -1.97 -31.93
N LEU A 88 7.32 -1.17 -32.61
CA LEU A 88 6.49 -0.15 -31.94
C LEU A 88 5.58 -0.74 -30.85
N VAL A 89 5.00 -1.93 -31.09
CA VAL A 89 4.09 -2.57 -30.13
C VAL A 89 4.85 -3.15 -28.93
N GLU A 90 6.04 -3.70 -29.14
CA GLU A 90 6.88 -4.19 -28.04
C GLU A 90 7.38 -3.04 -27.17
N TYR A 91 7.81 -1.94 -27.80
CA TYR A 91 8.15 -0.72 -27.08
C TYR A 91 6.98 -0.22 -26.23
N ALA A 92 5.78 -0.11 -26.82
CA ALA A 92 4.59 0.32 -26.10
C ALA A 92 4.25 -0.62 -24.92
N ARG A 93 4.46 -1.93 -25.06
CA ARG A 93 4.24 -2.90 -23.97
C ARG A 93 5.24 -2.74 -22.84
N VAL A 94 6.51 -2.45 -23.13
CA VAL A 94 7.51 -2.14 -22.10
C VAL A 94 7.11 -0.86 -21.35
N GLU A 95 6.77 0.19 -22.08
CA GLU A 95 6.33 1.46 -21.51
C GLU A 95 5.08 1.31 -20.64
N GLN A 96 4.09 0.55 -21.11
CA GLN A 96 2.85 0.26 -20.36
C GLN A 96 3.15 -0.29 -18.96
N TRP A 97 4.06 -1.25 -18.83
CA TRP A 97 4.39 -1.84 -17.54
C TRP A 97 5.27 -0.93 -16.68
N MET A 98 6.17 -0.16 -17.29
CA MET A 98 7.00 0.81 -16.58
C MET A 98 6.16 1.93 -15.96
N ASP A 99 5.17 2.42 -16.70
CA ASP A 99 4.26 3.47 -16.23
C ASP A 99 3.25 2.91 -15.23
N PHE A 100 2.67 1.72 -15.47
CA PHE A 100 1.84 1.04 -14.47
C PHE A 100 2.58 0.83 -13.14
N ALA A 101 3.84 0.43 -13.17
CA ALA A 101 4.63 0.31 -11.95
C ALA A 101 4.82 1.67 -11.25
N ALA A 102 5.06 2.74 -11.99
CA ALA A 102 5.25 4.07 -11.42
C ALA A 102 3.95 4.70 -10.89
N THR A 103 2.82 4.46 -11.55
CA THR A 103 1.54 5.13 -11.26
C THR A 103 0.58 4.31 -10.46
N GLU A 104 0.72 2.98 -10.40
CA GLU A 104 -0.20 2.10 -9.65
C GLU A 104 0.50 1.37 -8.52
N VAL A 105 1.78 0.99 -8.70
CA VAL A 105 2.55 0.21 -7.72
C VAL A 105 3.35 1.11 -6.77
N ASP A 106 3.96 2.17 -7.30
CA ASP A 106 4.84 3.08 -6.56
C ASP A 106 4.11 4.24 -5.85
N LEU A 107 2.78 4.34 -5.95
CA LEU A 107 1.98 5.45 -5.36
C LEU A 107 2.19 5.62 -3.85
N LEU A 108 2.60 4.57 -3.14
CA LEU A 108 2.76 4.61 -1.69
C LEU A 108 4.20 4.21 -1.30
N PRO A 109 4.83 4.92 -0.35
CA PRO A 109 6.19 4.62 0.11
C PRO A 109 6.29 3.18 0.61
N PRO A 110 7.36 2.43 0.33
CA PRO A 110 7.45 1.02 0.69
C PRO A 110 7.16 0.82 2.18
N SER A 111 6.17 -0.03 2.48
CA SER A 111 5.81 -0.37 3.85
C SER A 111 6.64 -1.56 4.31
N LYS A 112 7.05 -1.56 5.59
CA LYS A 112 7.67 -2.73 6.21
C LYS A 112 6.67 -3.88 6.37
N MET A 113 5.37 -3.56 6.40
CA MET A 113 4.30 -4.53 6.52
C MET A 113 3.97 -5.16 5.16
N VAL A 114 4.12 -6.48 5.06
CA VAL A 114 3.63 -7.28 3.93
C VAL A 114 2.21 -7.78 4.27
N LEU A 115 1.20 -7.23 3.60
CA LEU A 115 -0.21 -7.54 3.91
C LEU A 115 -0.56 -9.02 3.72
N ASP A 116 0.01 -9.68 2.72
CA ASP A 116 -0.26 -11.10 2.46
C ASP A 116 0.31 -12.00 3.57
N ASP A 117 1.44 -11.63 4.18
CA ASP A 117 1.98 -12.32 5.35
C ASP A 117 1.06 -12.17 6.56
N TRP A 118 0.52 -10.96 6.77
CA TRP A 118 -0.52 -10.73 7.77
C TRP A 118 -1.76 -11.61 7.54
N LYS A 119 -2.32 -11.59 6.32
CA LYS A 119 -3.51 -12.38 5.97
C LYS A 119 -3.28 -13.88 6.13
N ARG A 120 -2.07 -14.35 5.80
CA ARG A 120 -1.64 -15.75 5.98
C ARG A 120 -1.54 -16.09 7.46
N LEU A 121 -0.90 -15.26 8.27
CA LEU A 121 -0.82 -15.44 9.73
C LEU A 121 -2.24 -15.53 10.31
N TYR A 122 -3.07 -14.53 10.05
CA TYR A 122 -4.45 -14.45 10.53
C TYR A 122 -5.25 -15.72 10.16
N SER A 123 -5.14 -16.18 8.92
CA SER A 123 -5.91 -17.35 8.44
C SER A 123 -5.44 -18.68 9.04
N ASN A 124 -4.15 -18.79 9.35
CA ASN A 124 -3.54 -20.01 9.86
C ASN A 124 -3.63 -20.14 11.38
N THR A 125 -3.83 -19.03 12.09
CA THR A 125 -4.09 -19.05 13.54
C THR A 125 -5.45 -19.67 13.83
N LYS A 126 -5.46 -20.83 14.48
CA LYS A 126 -6.69 -21.56 14.87
C LYS A 126 -6.95 -21.57 16.37
N SER A 127 -5.91 -21.36 17.18
CA SER A 127 -5.95 -21.30 18.64
C SER A 127 -4.99 -20.20 19.11
N ASN A 128 -5.17 -19.75 20.36
CA ASN A 128 -4.37 -18.68 20.96
C ASN A 128 -4.33 -17.42 20.08
N PHE A 129 -5.51 -17.00 19.62
CA PHE A 129 -5.65 -15.94 18.61
C PHE A 129 -4.97 -14.65 19.03
N HIS A 130 -5.13 -14.29 20.31
CA HIS A 130 -4.47 -13.16 20.92
C HIS A 130 -2.93 -13.24 20.83
N ASP A 131 -2.35 -14.32 21.36
CA ASP A 131 -0.89 -14.46 21.45
C ASP A 131 -0.18 -14.62 20.10
N VAL A 132 -0.91 -15.07 19.06
CA VAL A 132 -0.34 -15.32 17.73
C VAL A 132 -0.76 -14.24 16.73
N ALA A 133 -2.06 -14.08 16.47
CA ALA A 133 -2.54 -13.16 15.44
C ALA A 133 -2.51 -11.71 15.93
N VAL A 134 -3.01 -11.40 17.13
CA VAL A 134 -3.00 -10.01 17.62
C VAL A 134 -1.57 -9.53 17.86
N LYS A 135 -0.75 -10.32 18.54
CA LYS A 135 0.67 -9.99 18.74
C LYS A 135 1.41 -9.85 17.40
N GLY A 136 1.26 -10.81 16.50
CA GLY A 136 1.91 -10.78 15.19
C GLY A 136 1.42 -9.62 14.31
N PHE A 137 0.15 -9.22 14.43
CA PHE A 137 -0.36 -8.02 13.80
C PHE A 137 0.46 -6.80 14.20
N TRP A 138 0.61 -6.55 15.50
CA TRP A 138 1.33 -5.39 16.01
C TRP A 138 2.84 -5.43 15.74
N GLU A 139 3.45 -6.62 15.69
CA GLU A 139 4.85 -6.78 15.28
C GLU A 139 5.07 -6.45 13.79
N MET A 140 4.09 -6.74 12.94
CA MET A 140 4.14 -6.44 11.50
C MET A 140 3.61 -5.05 11.14
N TYR A 141 2.75 -4.47 11.97
CA TYR A 141 2.01 -3.26 11.65
C TYR A 141 2.93 -2.06 11.45
N ASP A 142 2.76 -1.40 10.31
CA ASP A 142 3.54 -0.23 9.91
C ASP A 142 2.63 1.00 9.85
N PRO A 143 2.65 1.88 10.87
CA PRO A 143 1.77 3.04 10.95
C PRO A 143 2.04 4.11 9.89
N GLU A 144 3.22 4.10 9.24
CA GLU A 144 3.52 5.01 8.13
C GLU A 144 2.92 4.48 6.82
N GLY A 145 2.95 3.15 6.65
CA GLY A 145 2.45 2.47 5.46
C GLY A 145 0.95 2.17 5.48
N TYR A 146 0.34 1.99 6.64
CA TYR A 146 -1.06 1.61 6.76
C TYR A 146 -1.78 2.47 7.78
N SER A 147 -3.10 2.57 7.60
CA SER A 147 -4.01 3.19 8.55
C SER A 147 -5.13 2.23 8.92
N LEU A 148 -5.52 2.28 10.19
CA LEU A 148 -6.66 1.56 10.72
C LEU A 148 -7.87 2.50 10.82
N TRP A 149 -9.04 1.97 10.53
CA TRP A 149 -10.31 2.70 10.51
C TRP A 149 -11.41 1.85 11.14
N PHE A 150 -12.15 2.45 12.07
CA PHE A 150 -13.44 1.91 12.49
C PHE A 150 -14.50 2.32 11.46
N CYS A 151 -15.42 1.40 11.16
CA CYS A 151 -16.61 1.69 10.38
C CYS A 151 -17.86 1.29 11.18
N ASP A 152 -18.69 2.26 11.54
CA ASP A 152 -19.93 2.04 12.27
C ASP A 152 -21.11 2.30 11.31
N TYR A 153 -22.00 1.33 11.12
CA TYR A 153 -23.15 1.51 10.21
C TYR A 153 -24.10 2.58 10.76
N LYS A 154 -24.51 3.54 9.93
CA LYS A 154 -25.29 4.72 10.38
C LYS A 154 -26.73 4.37 10.76
N TYR A 155 -27.33 3.39 10.11
CA TYR A 155 -28.76 3.08 10.23
C TYR A 155 -29.02 1.78 11.01
N GLN A 156 -28.38 1.63 12.19
CA GLN A 156 -28.45 0.39 12.98
C GLN A 156 -29.89 -0.05 13.29
N GLU A 157 -30.77 0.91 13.55
CA GLU A 157 -32.18 0.68 13.89
C GLU A 157 -32.95 -0.10 12.80
N GLU A 158 -32.51 -0.03 11.54
CA GLU A 158 -33.15 -0.73 10.41
C GLU A 158 -32.82 -2.22 10.36
N ASN A 159 -31.81 -2.67 11.10
CA ASN A 159 -31.34 -4.05 11.09
C ASN A 159 -32.18 -4.93 12.01
N THR A 160 -33.44 -5.14 11.65
CA THR A 160 -34.41 -5.88 12.47
C THR A 160 -34.39 -7.40 12.23
N VAL A 161 -33.77 -7.85 11.15
CA VAL A 161 -33.78 -9.25 10.72
C VAL A 161 -32.36 -9.74 10.51
N SER A 162 -31.91 -10.71 11.32
CA SER A 162 -30.52 -11.17 11.37
C SER A 162 -29.99 -11.61 10.00
N TYR A 163 -30.69 -12.51 9.30
CA TYR A 163 -30.23 -13.01 7.99
C TYR A 163 -30.14 -11.91 6.93
N VAL A 164 -31.00 -10.89 6.98
CA VAL A 164 -30.96 -9.74 6.06
C VAL A 164 -29.74 -8.88 6.37
N THR A 165 -29.47 -8.60 7.64
CA THR A 165 -28.28 -7.88 8.09
C THR A 165 -27.00 -8.60 7.65
N LEU A 166 -26.93 -9.92 7.82
CA LEU A 166 -25.80 -10.74 7.39
C LEU A 166 -25.58 -10.69 5.88
N ASN A 167 -26.66 -10.72 5.09
CA ASN A 167 -26.58 -10.60 3.63
C ASN A 167 -26.15 -9.21 3.18
N LYS A 168 -26.62 -8.14 3.84
CA LYS A 168 -26.17 -6.76 3.58
C LYS A 168 -24.66 -6.64 3.78
N VAL A 169 -24.13 -7.12 4.90
CA VAL A 169 -22.68 -7.13 5.17
C VAL A 169 -21.94 -7.96 4.12
N GLY A 170 -22.47 -9.11 3.72
CA GLY A 170 -21.88 -9.93 2.66
C GLY A 170 -21.79 -9.21 1.31
N GLY A 171 -22.86 -8.52 0.91
CA GLY A 171 -22.89 -7.72 -0.31
C GLY A 171 -21.90 -6.55 -0.28
N PHE A 172 -21.77 -5.87 0.87
CA PHE A 172 -20.75 -4.83 1.06
C PHE A 172 -19.35 -5.39 0.85
N LEU A 173 -19.02 -6.52 1.47
CA LEU A 173 -17.70 -7.16 1.31
C LEU A 173 -17.40 -7.60 -0.13
N GLN A 174 -18.43 -8.01 -0.90
CA GLN A 174 -18.26 -8.32 -2.32
C GLN A 174 -17.93 -7.09 -3.15
N ARG A 175 -18.52 -5.93 -2.84
CA ARG A 175 -18.21 -4.67 -3.54
C ARG A 175 -16.83 -4.12 -3.17
N MET A 176 -16.37 -4.40 -1.96
CA MET A 176 -15.01 -4.07 -1.52
C MET A 176 -13.91 -4.89 -2.22
N ASP A 177 -14.24 -5.88 -3.05
CA ASP A 177 -13.26 -6.76 -3.73
C ASP A 177 -12.21 -6.00 -4.55
N LEU A 178 -12.58 -4.83 -5.09
CA LEU A 178 -11.69 -3.90 -5.80
C LEU A 178 -10.47 -3.44 -4.98
N CYS A 179 -10.57 -3.40 -3.64
CA CYS A 179 -9.44 -3.06 -2.77
C CYS A 179 -8.84 -4.28 -2.06
N ARG A 180 -9.20 -5.53 -2.43
CA ARG A 180 -8.73 -6.75 -1.74
C ARG A 180 -7.21 -6.80 -1.63
N LYS A 181 -6.48 -6.39 -2.66
CA LYS A 181 -5.00 -6.39 -2.65
C LYS A 181 -4.38 -5.41 -1.65
N TYR A 182 -5.12 -4.39 -1.23
CA TYR A 182 -4.59 -3.26 -0.46
C TYR A 182 -5.29 -3.06 0.88
N ALA A 183 -6.23 -3.95 1.22
CA ALA A 183 -7.03 -3.85 2.42
C ALA A 183 -7.22 -5.19 3.12
N PHE A 184 -7.46 -5.10 4.43
CA PHE A 184 -7.97 -6.18 5.26
C PHE A 184 -9.13 -5.61 6.09
N GLY A 185 -10.20 -6.38 6.27
CA GLY A 185 -11.39 -5.92 6.97
C GLY A 185 -11.99 -6.97 7.88
N LYS A 186 -12.61 -6.52 8.95
CA LYS A 186 -13.45 -7.32 9.86
C LYS A 186 -14.76 -6.60 10.07
N MET A 187 -15.86 -7.30 9.82
CA MET A 187 -17.21 -6.81 10.04
C MET A 187 -17.87 -7.70 11.09
N LEU A 188 -18.32 -7.11 12.19
CA LEU A 188 -19.03 -7.75 13.28
C LEU A 188 -20.52 -7.39 13.19
N VAL A 189 -21.37 -8.39 13.34
CA VAL A 189 -22.80 -8.22 13.58
C VAL A 189 -23.06 -8.57 15.03
N ILE A 190 -23.55 -7.60 15.80
CA ILE A 190 -23.59 -7.62 17.26
C ILE A 190 -25.05 -7.51 17.71
N GLY A 191 -25.41 -8.28 18.73
CA GLY A 191 -26.75 -8.30 19.34
C GLY A 191 -27.40 -9.68 19.29
N SER A 192 -28.07 -10.06 20.38
CA SER A 192 -28.87 -11.30 20.46
C SER A 192 -30.28 -11.13 19.88
N GLU A 193 -30.78 -9.90 19.89
CA GLU A 193 -32.11 -9.52 19.40
C GLU A 193 -32.01 -8.23 18.57
N ALA A 194 -33.05 -7.94 17.80
CA ALA A 194 -33.13 -6.72 17.00
C ALA A 194 -33.17 -5.45 17.90
N PRO A 195 -32.61 -4.32 17.45
CA PRO A 195 -31.85 -4.14 16.21
C PRO A 195 -30.39 -4.64 16.30
N PHE A 196 -29.91 -5.29 15.25
CA PHE A 196 -28.54 -5.79 15.16
C PHE A 196 -27.57 -4.68 14.76
N LYS A 197 -26.50 -4.50 15.53
CA LYS A 197 -25.47 -3.49 15.27
C LYS A 197 -24.40 -4.03 14.35
N VAL A 198 -24.08 -3.30 13.29
CA VAL A 198 -23.00 -3.61 12.35
C VAL A 198 -21.84 -2.67 12.61
N LYS A 199 -20.72 -3.22 13.03
CA LYS A 199 -19.47 -2.49 13.26
C LYS A 199 -18.34 -3.16 12.50
N GLY A 200 -17.31 -2.42 12.12
CA GLY A 200 -16.16 -3.00 11.44
C GLY A 200 -14.84 -2.30 11.73
N LEU A 201 -13.79 -3.01 11.40
CA LEU A 201 -12.40 -2.59 11.47
C LEU A 201 -11.79 -2.82 10.10
N TRP A 202 -11.16 -1.80 9.55
CA TRP A 202 -10.50 -1.85 8.26
C TRP A 202 -9.06 -1.36 8.37
N LEU A 203 -8.17 -2.12 7.78
CA LEU A 203 -6.78 -1.77 7.53
C LEU A 203 -6.67 -1.41 6.06
N PHE A 204 -6.31 -0.16 5.75
CA PHE A 204 -6.06 0.30 4.39
C PHE A 204 -4.60 0.65 4.21
N ARG A 205 -4.08 0.38 3.01
CA ARG A 205 -2.76 0.86 2.60
C ARG A 205 -2.81 2.38 2.38
N GLY A 206 -1.90 3.10 3.02
CA GLY A 206 -1.84 4.56 3.02
C GLY A 206 -2.43 5.17 4.29
N GLN A 207 -2.41 6.50 4.37
CA GLN A 207 -2.90 7.25 5.53
C GLN A 207 -4.40 7.56 5.47
N ASP A 208 -5.00 7.43 4.31
CA ASP A 208 -6.40 7.72 4.03
C ASP A 208 -7.07 6.49 3.42
N ILE A 209 -8.40 6.43 3.50
CA ILE A 209 -9.18 5.44 2.76
C ILE A 209 -8.96 5.71 1.25
N PRO A 210 -8.60 4.69 0.44
CA PRO A 210 -8.30 4.94 -0.97
C PRO A 210 -9.48 5.57 -1.71
N GLU A 211 -9.22 6.66 -2.45
CA GLU A 211 -10.25 7.48 -3.07
C GLU A 211 -11.13 6.69 -4.06
N PHE A 212 -10.54 5.72 -4.76
CA PHE A 212 -11.29 4.85 -5.68
C PHE A 212 -12.30 3.96 -4.95
N VAL A 213 -12.05 3.57 -3.70
CA VAL A 213 -13.01 2.82 -2.88
C VAL A 213 -14.20 3.71 -2.54
N MET A 214 -13.94 4.95 -2.14
CA MET A 214 -14.98 5.92 -1.80
C MET A 214 -15.86 6.27 -3.00
N LYS A 215 -15.31 6.28 -4.22
CA LYS A 215 -16.05 6.60 -5.46
C LYS A 215 -16.85 5.43 -6.01
N GLU A 216 -16.27 4.22 -6.01
CA GLU A 216 -16.87 3.05 -6.67
C GLU A 216 -17.79 2.25 -5.74
N VAL A 217 -17.57 2.30 -4.42
CA VAL A 217 -18.39 1.59 -3.43
C VAL A 217 -19.36 2.55 -2.75
N TYR A 218 -20.56 2.67 -3.31
CA TYR A 218 -21.60 3.58 -2.79
C TYR A 218 -21.97 3.30 -1.32
N ASP A 219 -21.83 2.06 -0.82
CA ASP A 219 -22.13 1.74 0.58
C ASP A 219 -21.18 2.40 1.56
N MET A 220 -20.00 2.86 1.13
CA MET A 220 -19.05 3.54 2.02
C MET A 220 -19.71 4.73 2.74
N GLU A 221 -20.66 5.40 2.08
CA GLU A 221 -21.43 6.52 2.64
C GLU A 221 -22.44 6.08 3.72
N LEU A 222 -22.83 4.81 3.76
CA LEU A 222 -23.74 4.25 4.76
C LEU A 222 -23.04 3.96 6.10
N TYR A 223 -21.71 4.04 6.13
CA TYR A 223 -20.89 3.88 7.32
C TYR A 223 -20.27 5.20 7.75
N GLU A 224 -20.14 5.39 9.04
CA GLU A 224 -19.29 6.42 9.63
C GLU A 224 -17.88 5.85 9.79
N TRP A 225 -16.89 6.54 9.21
CA TRP A 225 -15.50 6.11 9.19
C TRP A 225 -14.66 6.97 10.11
N THR A 226 -14.05 6.35 11.10
CA THR A 226 -13.21 7.03 12.09
C THR A 226 -11.82 6.41 12.08
N LYS A 227 -10.80 7.22 11.79
CA LYS A 227 -9.40 6.77 11.84
C LYS A 227 -9.06 6.39 13.28
N VAL A 228 -8.44 5.23 13.45
CA VAL A 228 -8.02 4.74 14.77
C VAL A 228 -6.86 5.58 15.29
N ASP A 229 -7.01 6.07 16.51
CA ASP A 229 -5.93 6.71 17.26
C ASP A 229 -5.11 5.65 18.02
N LEU A 230 -3.88 5.42 17.55
CA LEU A 230 -2.95 4.47 18.16
C LEU A 230 -2.24 5.02 19.41
N SER A 231 -2.50 6.26 19.81
CA SER A 231 -2.11 6.74 21.13
C SER A 231 -3.16 6.40 22.20
N ASP A 232 -4.39 6.09 21.77
CA ASP A 232 -5.50 5.72 22.64
C ASP A 232 -5.51 4.19 22.89
N GLU A 233 -5.16 3.81 24.11
CA GLU A 233 -5.15 2.41 24.54
C GLU A 233 -6.53 1.74 24.52
N ALA A 234 -7.62 2.51 24.66
CA ALA A 234 -8.97 1.96 24.55
C ALA A 234 -9.28 1.59 23.10
N GLN A 235 -8.85 2.41 22.14
CA GLN A 235 -9.01 2.13 20.72
C GLN A 235 -8.13 0.97 20.28
N LYS A 236 -6.89 0.85 20.77
CA LYS A 236 -6.06 -0.35 20.52
C LYS A 236 -6.76 -1.61 20.99
N LYS A 237 -7.25 -1.65 22.23
CA LYS A 237 -7.98 -2.82 22.75
C LYS A 237 -9.22 -3.13 21.92
N ARG A 238 -9.92 -2.11 21.42
CA ARG A 238 -11.05 -2.29 20.49
C ARG A 238 -10.59 -2.93 19.17
N VAL A 239 -9.46 -2.52 18.60
CA VAL A 239 -8.86 -3.16 17.41
C VAL A 239 -8.57 -4.64 17.67
N GLU A 240 -7.91 -4.95 18.78
CA GLU A 240 -7.55 -6.33 19.16
C GLU A 240 -8.81 -7.21 19.29
N ALA A 241 -9.81 -6.72 20.01
CA ALA A 241 -11.09 -7.40 20.20
C ALA A 241 -11.82 -7.69 18.87
N MET A 242 -11.72 -6.78 17.89
CA MET A 242 -12.31 -6.99 16.56
C MET A 242 -11.49 -7.95 15.68
N ILE A 243 -10.17 -8.00 15.85
CA ILE A 243 -9.30 -8.94 15.13
C ILE A 243 -9.60 -10.38 15.59
N GLU A 244 -9.76 -10.60 16.89
CA GLU A 244 -9.94 -11.94 17.48
C GLU A 244 -11.40 -12.40 17.63
N ASP A 245 -12.37 -11.59 17.18
CA ASP A 245 -13.81 -11.87 17.35
C ASP A 245 -14.20 -12.07 18.81
N LEU A 246 -13.68 -11.20 19.69
CA LEU A 246 -13.91 -11.31 21.13
C LEU A 246 -15.41 -11.30 21.44
N GLU A 247 -15.87 -12.33 22.15
CA GLU A 247 -17.25 -12.45 22.61
C GLU A 247 -17.30 -12.49 24.16
N PRO A 248 -18.09 -11.62 24.82
CA PRO A 248 -18.94 -10.57 24.24
C PRO A 248 -18.15 -9.35 23.75
N PHE A 249 -18.61 -8.73 22.64
CA PHE A 249 -18.01 -7.52 22.10
C PHE A 249 -18.74 -6.28 22.63
N GLU A 250 -18.02 -5.36 23.29
CA GLU A 250 -18.60 -4.15 23.92
C GLU A 250 -19.82 -4.46 24.82
N GLY A 251 -19.77 -5.59 25.54
CA GLY A 251 -20.82 -6.04 26.45
C GLY A 251 -22.07 -6.61 25.78
N GLN A 252 -22.05 -6.84 24.45
CA GLN A 252 -23.15 -7.44 23.69
C GLN A 252 -22.70 -8.75 23.04
N ALA A 253 -23.64 -9.68 22.83
CA ALA A 253 -23.36 -10.94 22.15
C ALA A 253 -22.93 -10.72 20.71
N LEU A 254 -22.02 -11.56 20.21
CA LEU A 254 -21.54 -11.49 18.84
C LEU A 254 -22.36 -12.48 17.99
N LEU A 255 -23.19 -11.96 17.09
CA LEU A 255 -24.05 -12.81 16.24
C LEU A 255 -23.24 -13.46 15.12
N ASP A 256 -22.38 -12.69 14.45
CA ASP A 256 -21.51 -13.18 13.37
C ASP A 256 -20.31 -12.26 13.18
N ALA A 257 -19.23 -12.82 12.63
CA ALA A 257 -18.04 -12.06 12.25
C ALA A 257 -17.56 -12.46 10.86
N LYS A 258 -17.49 -11.48 9.95
CA LYS A 258 -17.02 -11.66 8.58
C LYS A 258 -15.65 -11.04 8.37
N CYS A 259 -14.76 -11.79 7.75
CA CYS A 259 -13.41 -11.34 7.41
C CYS A 259 -13.30 -11.05 5.91
N PHE A 260 -12.72 -9.91 5.58
CA PHE A 260 -12.33 -9.49 4.25
C PHE A 260 -10.80 -9.57 4.13
N LYS A 261 -10.32 -10.42 3.23
CA LYS A 261 -8.90 -10.68 3.02
C LYS A 261 -8.64 -11.11 1.58
#